data_AF-Q211R7-F1
#
_entry.id   AF-Q211R7-F1
#
_cell.length_a   1.000
_cell.length_b   1.000
_cell.length_c   1.000
_cell.angle_alpha   90.00
_cell.angle_beta   90.00
_cell.angle_gamma   90.00
#
_symmetry.space_group_name_H-M   'P 1'
#
loop_
_entity.id
_entity.type
_entity.pdbx_description
1 polymer ?
#
loop_
_entity_poly.entity_id
_entity_poly.type
_entity_poly.pdbx_seq_one_letter_code
_entity_poly.pdbx_strand_id
1 'polypeptide(L)'
;MMANVEEIQQYGKEQLDTAIASASGVQKSYQAIATAVGDYTKKSFEDGNAFVEKLSAVKSFDKAIELQTEYAKSAYETFIAESQKIAGLYTDLAKQSFKPLESLAAKFVPVAR
;
A
#
# COMPACT_ATOMS: atom_id res chain seq x y z
N MET A 1 -8.46 43.24 -20.67
CA MET A 1 -7.27 42.63 -20.04
C MET A 1 -7.56 41.96 -18.69
N MET A 2 -8.63 42.32 -17.96
CA MET A 2 -9.01 41.66 -16.69
C MET A 2 -9.36 40.17 -16.83
N ALA A 3 -10.04 39.76 -17.91
CA ALA A 3 -10.38 38.36 -18.16
C ALA A 3 -9.15 37.41 -18.17
N ASN A 4 -8.01 37.88 -18.68
CA ASN A 4 -6.77 37.08 -18.72
C ASN A 4 -6.09 36.96 -17.34
N VAL A 5 -6.26 37.95 -16.46
CA VAL A 5 -5.64 37.94 -15.12
C VAL A 5 -6.44 37.03 -14.17
N GLU A 6 -7.78 37.05 -14.25
CA GLU A 6 -8.64 36.13 -13.51
C GLU A 6 -8.45 34.68 -13.95
N GLU A 7 -8.34 34.40 -15.25
CA GLU A 7 -8.01 33.05 -15.74
C GLU A 7 -6.64 32.55 -15.24
N ILE A 8 -5.61 33.40 -15.26
CA ILE A 8 -4.29 33.04 -14.73
C ILE A 8 -4.35 32.77 -13.22
N GLN A 9 -5.11 33.57 -12.47
CA GLN A 9 -5.31 33.35 -11.03
C GLN A 9 -6.07 32.05 -10.74
N GLN A 10 -7.16 31.77 -11.47
CA GLN A 10 -7.93 30.54 -11.31
C GLN A 10 -7.10 29.31 -11.67
N TYR A 11 -6.37 29.37 -12.78
CA TYR A 11 -5.45 28.31 -13.19
C TYR A 11 -4.36 28.06 -12.14
N GLY A 12 -3.77 29.12 -11.58
CA GLY A 12 -2.79 29.01 -10.49
C GLY A 12 -3.37 28.34 -9.24
N LYS A 13 -4.63 28.65 -8.91
CA LYS A 13 -5.35 28.06 -7.78
C LYS A 13 -5.64 26.57 -8.00
N GLU A 14 -6.16 26.19 -9.16
CA GLU A 14 -6.42 24.79 -9.52
C GLU A 14 -5.14 23.93 -9.47
N GLN A 15 -4.01 24.47 -9.92
CA GLN A 15 -2.72 23.78 -9.85
C GLN A 15 -2.25 23.58 -8.40
N LEU A 16 -2.46 24.58 -7.54
CA LEU A 16 -2.12 24.52 -6.14
C LEU A 16 -3.00 23.49 -5.40
N ASP A 17 -4.30 23.48 -5.66
CA ASP A 17 -5.24 22.50 -5.12
C ASP A 17 -4.91 21.08 -5.58
N THR A 18 -4.53 20.91 -6.86
CA THR A 18 -4.07 19.63 -7.43
C THR A 18 -2.78 19.15 -6.76
N ALA A 19 -1.83 20.05 -6.52
CA ALA A 19 -0.58 19.72 -5.84
C ALA A 19 -0.81 19.28 -4.38
N ILE A 20 -1.66 20.02 -3.64
CA ILE A 20 -2.04 19.67 -2.26
C ILE A 20 -2.73 18.31 -2.22
N ALA A 21 -3.69 18.06 -3.12
CA ALA A 21 -4.40 16.80 -3.19
C ALA A 21 -3.43 15.63 -3.45
N SER A 22 -2.49 15.82 -4.39
CA SER A 22 -1.46 14.83 -4.74
C SER A 22 -0.53 14.53 -3.57
N ALA A 23 -0.04 15.56 -2.88
CA ALA A 23 0.81 15.41 -1.69
C ALA A 23 0.07 14.66 -0.56
N SER A 24 -1.19 15.00 -0.31
CA SER A 24 -1.99 14.29 0.69
C SER A 24 -2.25 12.83 0.33
N GLY A 25 -2.44 12.54 -0.97
CA GLY A 25 -2.62 11.18 -1.47
C GLY A 25 -1.38 10.33 -1.22
N VAL A 26 -0.21 10.82 -1.66
CA VAL A 26 1.08 10.16 -1.45
C VAL A 26 1.32 9.90 0.04
N GLN A 27 1.10 10.90 0.90
CA GLN A 27 1.24 10.73 2.36
C GLN A 27 0.34 9.61 2.91
N LYS A 28 -0.94 9.56 2.50
CA LYS A 28 -1.87 8.50 2.92
C LYS A 28 -1.43 7.13 2.43
N SER A 29 -0.92 7.03 1.21
CA SER A 29 -0.39 5.76 0.66
C SER A 29 0.81 5.26 1.46
N TYR A 30 1.73 6.14 1.84
CA TYR A 30 2.83 5.78 2.74
C TYR A 30 2.34 5.30 4.11
N GLN A 31 1.36 5.98 4.70
CA GLN A 31 0.76 5.55 5.97
C GLN A 31 0.12 4.17 5.83
N ALA A 32 -0.62 3.91 4.76
CA ALA A 32 -1.24 2.62 4.50
C ALA A 32 -0.20 1.49 4.36
N ILE A 33 0.92 1.73 3.66
CA ILE A 33 2.04 0.78 3.55
C ILE A 33 2.64 0.51 4.94
N ALA A 34 2.93 1.55 5.71
CA ALA A 34 3.50 1.41 7.05
C ALA A 34 2.57 0.61 7.97
N THR A 35 1.26 0.88 7.93
CA THR A 35 0.25 0.10 8.67
C THR A 35 0.23 -1.35 8.22
N ALA A 36 0.18 -1.65 6.92
CA ALA A 36 0.14 -3.03 6.43
C ALA A 36 1.39 -3.84 6.85
N VAL A 37 2.58 -3.23 6.78
CA VAL A 37 3.82 -3.86 7.24
C VAL A 37 3.80 -4.07 8.76
N GLY A 38 3.30 -3.10 9.51
CA GLY A 38 3.14 -3.19 10.97
C GLY A 38 2.19 -4.32 11.37
N ASP A 39 1.03 -4.41 10.72
CA ASP A 39 0.03 -5.45 10.95
C ASP A 39 0.61 -6.85 10.65
N TYR A 40 1.29 -7.02 9.51
CA TYR A 40 1.93 -8.29 9.15
C TYR A 40 3.00 -8.69 10.17
N THR A 41 3.81 -7.72 10.62
CA THR A 41 4.86 -7.97 11.63
C THR A 41 4.24 -8.43 12.95
N LYS A 42 3.19 -7.73 13.41
CA LYS A 42 2.47 -8.09 14.63
C LYS A 42 1.86 -9.49 14.52
N LYS A 43 1.17 -9.78 13.42
CA LYS A 43 0.59 -11.11 13.17
C LYS A 43 1.64 -12.21 13.17
N SER A 44 2.77 -12.00 12.48
CA SER A 44 3.86 -12.98 12.44
C SER A 44 4.43 -13.29 13.82
N PHE A 45 4.54 -12.27 14.68
CA PHE A 45 4.99 -12.44 16.06
C PHE A 45 3.97 -13.21 16.91
N GLU A 46 2.69 -12.87 16.81
CA GLU A 46 1.60 -13.57 17.51
C GLU A 46 1.51 -15.05 17.10
N ASP A 47 1.54 -15.33 15.78
CA ASP A 47 1.50 -16.69 15.24
C ASP A 47 2.74 -17.50 15.66
N GLY A 48 3.93 -16.88 15.65
CA GLY A 48 5.18 -17.52 16.09
C GLY A 48 5.18 -17.86 17.58
N ASN A 49 4.70 -16.95 18.43
CA ASN A 49 4.55 -17.22 19.86
C ASN A 49 3.57 -18.37 20.12
N ALA A 50 2.42 -18.36 19.44
CA ALA A 50 1.43 -19.43 19.56
C ALA A 50 2.01 -20.79 19.11
N PHE A 51 2.85 -20.79 18.06
CA PHE A 51 3.56 -21.99 17.63
C PHE A 51 4.53 -22.50 18.70
N VAL A 52 5.37 -21.63 19.27
CA VAL A 52 6.33 -22.00 20.32
C VAL A 52 5.61 -22.53 21.56
N GLU A 53 4.52 -21.90 21.97
CA GLU A 53 3.70 -22.36 23.09
C GLU A 53 3.18 -23.78 22.85
N LYS A 54 2.56 -24.02 21.69
CA LYS A 54 2.05 -25.35 21.30
C LYS A 54 3.17 -26.38 21.20
N LEU A 55 4.30 -26.01 20.60
CA LEU A 55 5.47 -26.88 20.45
C LEU A 55 6.04 -27.28 21.82
N SER A 56 6.06 -26.38 22.80
CA SER A 56 6.53 -26.68 24.15
C SER A 56 5.64 -27.68 24.90
N ALA A 57 4.37 -27.81 24.50
CA ALA A 57 3.38 -28.67 25.15
C ALA A 57 3.34 -30.10 24.59
N VAL A 58 3.90 -30.36 23.40
CA VAL A 58 3.87 -31.69 22.79
C VAL A 58 4.93 -32.63 23.36
N LYS A 59 4.56 -33.90 23.53
CA LYS A 59 5.42 -34.93 24.14
C LYS A 59 5.97 -35.97 23.16
N SER A 60 5.67 -35.83 21.87
CA SER A 60 6.11 -36.76 20.82
C SER A 60 6.61 -36.01 19.60
N PHE A 61 7.57 -36.61 18.92
CA PHE A 61 8.19 -36.05 17.72
C PHE A 61 7.20 -35.94 16.55
N ASP A 62 6.32 -36.95 16.37
CA ASP A 62 5.31 -36.93 15.31
C ASP A 62 4.37 -35.72 15.45
N LYS A 63 3.96 -35.39 16.68
CA LYS A 63 3.12 -34.21 16.95
C LYS A 63 3.87 -32.89 16.75
N ALA A 64 5.17 -32.86 17.01
CA ALA A 64 6.00 -31.69 16.70
C ALA A 64 6.10 -31.46 15.19
N ILE A 65 6.26 -32.52 14.39
CA ILE A 65 6.27 -32.43 12.92
C ILE A 65 4.92 -31.93 12.39
N GLU A 66 3.81 -32.46 12.91
CA GLU A 66 2.46 -32.03 12.53
C GLU A 66 2.27 -30.53 12.77
N LEU A 67 2.58 -30.05 13.99
CA LEU A 67 2.51 -28.62 14.33
C LEU A 67 3.42 -27.74 13.46
N GLN A 68 4.67 -28.16 13.23
CA GLN A 68 5.61 -27.44 12.38
C GLN A 68 5.10 -27.33 10.94
N THR A 69 4.48 -28.39 10.43
CA THR A 69 3.92 -28.43 9.07
C THR A 69 2.71 -27.50 8.95
N GLU A 70 1.81 -27.52 9.94
CA GLU A 70 0.67 -26.60 10.00
C GLU A 70 1.11 -25.14 10.09
N TYR A 71 2.07 -24.84 10.98
CA TYR A 71 2.64 -23.50 11.10
C TYR A 71 3.29 -23.04 9.81
N ALA A 72 4.10 -23.88 9.17
CA ALA A 72 4.75 -23.54 7.90
C ALA A 72 3.73 -23.25 6.79
N LYS A 73 2.67 -24.05 6.68
CA LYS A 73 1.59 -23.83 5.71
C LYS A 73 0.88 -22.50 5.97
N SER A 74 0.46 -22.26 7.22
CA SER A 74 -0.24 -21.02 7.60
C SER A 74 0.65 -19.78 7.41
N ALA A 75 1.92 -19.87 7.76
CA ALA A 75 2.89 -18.79 7.58
C ALA A 75 3.08 -18.47 6.09
N TYR A 76 3.15 -19.49 5.23
CA TYR A 76 3.24 -19.31 3.78
C TYR A 76 1.99 -18.63 3.20
N GLU A 77 0.80 -19.12 3.55
CA GLU A 77 -0.46 -18.52 3.08
C GLU A 77 -0.59 -17.06 3.52
N THR A 78 -0.25 -16.77 4.78
CA THR A 78 -0.23 -15.40 5.33
C THR A 78 0.77 -14.52 4.60
N PHE A 79 1.99 -15.01 4.38
CA PHE A 79 3.03 -14.25 3.68
C PHE A 79 2.60 -13.87 2.27
N ILE A 80 2.01 -14.79 1.51
CA ILE A 80 1.52 -14.52 0.16
C ILE A 80 0.42 -13.46 0.19
N ALA A 81 -0.56 -13.60 1.08
CA ALA A 81 -1.67 -12.65 1.18
C ALA A 81 -1.19 -11.23 1.54
N GLU A 82 -0.35 -11.09 2.57
CA GLU A 82 0.16 -9.78 3.00
C GLU A 82 1.14 -9.19 1.97
N SER A 83 1.95 -10.01 1.31
CA SER A 83 2.82 -9.53 0.21
C SER A 83 2.01 -8.98 -0.96
N GLN A 84 0.93 -9.65 -1.34
CA GLN A 84 0.02 -9.17 -2.40
C GLN A 84 -0.64 -7.84 -2.01
N LYS A 85 -1.08 -7.72 -0.75
CA LYS A 85 -1.65 -6.47 -0.21
C LYS A 85 -0.64 -5.33 -0.24
N ILE A 86 0.59 -5.55 0.24
CA ILE A 86 1.65 -4.54 0.24
C ILE A 86 2.03 -4.15 -1.20
N ALA A 87 2.14 -5.12 -2.12
CA ALA A 87 2.40 -4.85 -3.54
C ALA A 87 1.28 -4.01 -4.19
N GLY A 88 0.02 -4.27 -3.83
CA GLY A 88 -1.13 -3.45 -4.24
C GLY A 88 -1.00 -2.00 -3.76
N LEU A 89 -0.62 -1.79 -2.49
CA LEU A 89 -0.42 -0.45 -1.93
C LEU A 89 0.71 0.32 -2.62
N TYR A 90 1.83 -0.34 -2.96
CA TYR A 90 2.90 0.28 -3.74
C TYR A 90 2.45 0.62 -5.16
N THR A 91 1.61 -0.23 -5.77
CA THR A 91 1.02 0.06 -7.08
C THR A 91 0.14 1.31 -7.03
N ASP A 92 -0.67 1.45 -5.97
CA ASP A 92 -1.52 2.62 -5.80
C ASP A 92 -0.73 3.90 -5.51
N LEU A 93 0.35 3.80 -4.71
CA LEU A 93 1.30 4.89 -4.54
C LEU A 93 1.90 5.35 -5.88
N ALA A 94 2.34 4.40 -6.72
CA ALA A 94 2.87 4.72 -8.04
C ALA A 94 1.81 5.45 -8.90
N LYS A 95 0.59 4.92 -8.99
CA LYS A 95 -0.51 5.58 -9.72
C LYS A 95 -0.77 7.00 -9.23
N GLN A 96 -0.83 7.21 -7.91
CA GLN A 96 -1.04 8.56 -7.35
C GLN A 96 0.11 9.51 -7.67
N SER A 97 1.35 9.01 -7.67
CA SER A 97 2.54 9.80 -7.98
C SER A 97 2.60 10.22 -9.45
N PHE A 98 2.12 9.37 -10.37
CA PHE A 98 2.12 9.65 -11.81
C PHE A 98 0.86 10.35 -12.33
N LYS A 99 -0.22 10.40 -11.55
CA LYS A 99 -1.49 11.05 -11.91
C LYS A 99 -1.35 12.52 -12.38
N PRO A 100 -0.46 13.36 -11.81
CA PRO A 100 -0.23 14.70 -12.33
C PRO A 100 0.33 14.70 -13.76
N LEU A 101 1.18 13.73 -14.12
CA LEU A 101 1.74 13.59 -15.47
C LEU A 101 0.68 13.16 -16.49
N GLU A 102 -0.24 12.27 -16.12
CA GLU A 102 -1.39 11.91 -16.97
C GLU A 102 -2.28 13.13 -17.24
N SER A 103 -2.53 13.94 -16.20
CA SER A 103 -3.31 15.17 -16.31
C SER A 103 -2.63 16.22 -17.20
N LEU A 104 -1.29 16.29 -17.18
CA LEU A 104 -0.52 17.12 -18.11
C LEU A 104 -0.60 16.56 -19.53
N ALA A 105 -0.37 15.26 -19.74
CA ALA A 105 -0.41 14.63 -21.06
C ALA A 105 -1.78 14.83 -21.74
N ALA A 106 -2.88 14.67 -21.00
CA ALA A 106 -4.24 14.90 -21.51
C ALA A 106 -4.47 16.34 -21.99
N LYS A 107 -3.75 17.34 -21.45
CA LYS A 107 -3.78 18.73 -21.92
C LYS A 107 -2.98 18.96 -23.21
N PHE A 108 -2.05 18.06 -23.56
CA PHE A 108 -1.19 18.15 -24.74
C PHE A 108 -1.55 17.15 -25.85
N VAL A 109 -2.45 16.21 -25.62
CA VAL A 109 -3.07 15.42 -26.70
C VAL A 109 -3.95 16.37 -27.52
N PRO A 110 -3.65 16.62 -28.80
CA PRO A 110 -4.53 17.43 -29.63
C PRO A 110 -5.86 16.68 -29.74
N VAL A 111 -6.96 17.34 -29.40
CA VAL A 111 -8.30 16.87 -29.75
C VAL A 111 -8.28 16.64 -31.26
N ALA A 112 -8.37 15.38 -31.70
CA ALA A 112 -8.51 15.07 -33.11
C ALA A 112 -9.73 15.83 -33.63
N ARG A 113 -9.48 16.71 -34.61
CA ARG A 113 -10.47 17.57 -35.26
C ARG A 113 -11.61 16.78 -35.88
#